data_AF-A0A948ANT4-F1
#
_entry.id   AF-A0A948ANT4-F1
#
_cell.length_a   1.000
_cell.length_b   1.000
_cell.length_c   1.000
_cell.angle_alpha   90.00
_cell.angle_beta   90.00
_cell.angle_gamma   90.00
#
_symmetry.space_group_name_H-M   'P 1'
#
loop_
_entity.id
_entity.type
_entity.pdbx_description
1 polymer ?
#
loop_
_entity_poly.entity_id
_entity_poly.type
_entity_poly.pdbx_seq_one_letter_code
_entity_poly.pdbx_strand_id
1 'polypeptide(L)' 'MQQVQIAEAKAHLSALLERVEAGEEIVIARRGKPVARL' A
#
# COMPACT_ATOMS: atom_id res chain seq x y z
N MET A 1 9.78 -2.04 -3.85
CA MET A 1 8.37 -2.14 -4.32
C MET A 1 7.66 -3.18 -3.45
N GLN A 2 6.93 -2.72 -2.44
CA GLN A 2 6.17 -3.62 -1.57
C GLN A 2 4.71 -3.68 -2.04
N GLN A 3 4.15 -4.88 -2.21
CA GLN A 3 2.75 -5.04 -2.58
C GLN A 3 1.92 -5.41 -1.36
N VAL A 4 0.82 -4.68 -1.12
CA VAL A 4 -0.10 -4.91 0.00
C VAL A 4 -1.53 -5.06 -0.52
N GLN A 5 -2.33 -5.89 0.13
CA GLN A 5 -3.72 -6.07 -0.26
C GLN A 5 -4.59 -4.95 0.30
N ILE A 6 -5.61 -4.54 -0.44
CA ILE A 6 -6.54 -3.47 -0.03
C ILE A 6 -7.19 -3.71 1.34
N ALA A 7 -7.36 -4.98 1.73
CA ALA A 7 -7.92 -5.35 3.03
C ALA A 7 -6.98 -5.04 4.20
N GLU A 8 -5.67 -5.15 3.98
CA GLU A 8 -4.62 -4.78 4.93
C GLU A 8 -4.36 -3.27 4.87
N ALA A 9 -4.33 -2.72 3.66
CA ALA A 9 -4.10 -1.29 3.45
C ALA A 9 -5.16 -0.41 4.11
N LYS A 10 -6.44 -0.81 4.10
CA LYS A 10 -7.50 -0.04 4.81
C LYS A 10 -7.34 -0.07 6.34
N ALA A 11 -6.69 -1.09 6.90
CA ALA A 11 -6.51 -1.25 8.35
C ALA A 11 -5.26 -0.51 8.83
N HIS A 12 -4.22 -0.43 8.00
CA HIS A 12 -2.92 0.15 8.33
C HIS A 12 -2.56 1.35 7.44
N LEU A 13 -3.56 2.07 6.94
CA LEU A 13 -3.36 3.13 5.95
C LEU A 13 -2.39 4.22 6.45
N SER A 14 -2.52 4.63 7.71
CA SER A 14 -1.64 5.63 8.30
C SER A 14 -0.18 5.19 8.29
N ALA A 15 0.12 3.95 8.69
CA ALA A 15 1.49 3.43 8.69
C ALA A 15 2.05 3.25 7.27
N LEU A 16 1.19 2.90 6.30
CA LEU A 16 1.60 2.83 4.90
C LEU A 16 1.93 4.22 4.34
N LEU A 17 1.19 5.25 4.74
CA LEU A 17 1.48 6.64 4.37
C LEU A 17 2.82 7.11 4.95
N GLU A 18 3.10 6.86 6.23
CA GLU A 18 4.39 7.21 6.84
C GLU A 18 5.58 6.60 6.10
N ARG A 19 5.43 5.36 5.63
CA ARG A 19 6.45 4.66 4.85
C ARG A 19 6.65 5.29 3.47
N VAL A 20 5.56 5.70 2.83
CA VAL A 20 5.60 6.40 1.54
C VAL A 20 6.24 7.79 1.69
N GLU A 21 5.93 8.49 2.78
CA GLU A 21 6.58 9.76 3.13
C GLU A 21 8.09 9.59 3.40
N ALA A 22 8.51 8.44 3.92
CA ALA A 22 9.92 8.07 4.05
C ALA A 22 10.59 7.69 2.71
N GLY A 23 9.84 7.66 1.61
CA GLY A 23 10.33 7.40 0.25
C GLY A 23 10.16 5.94 -0.22
N GLU A 24 9.38 5.11 0.47
CA GLU A 24 9.05 3.78 -0.03
C GLU A 24 7.94 3.80 -1.08
N GLU A 25 8.08 2.96 -2.12
CA GLU A 25 7.01 2.70 -3.07
C GLU A 25 6.18 1.48 -2.68
N ILE A 26 4.88 1.71 -2.50
CA ILE A 26 3.91 0.69 -2.07
C ILE A 26 2.82 0.53 -3.13
N VAL A 27 2.61 -0.71 -3.58
CA VAL A 27 1.56 -1.06 -4.53
C VAL A 27 0.38 -1.67 -3.78
N ILE A 28 -0.77 -1.03 -3.83
CA ILE A 28 -2.01 -1.61 -3.31
C ILE A 28 -2.62 -2.50 -4.39
N ALA A 29 -2.94 -3.73 -4.02
CA ALA A 29 -3.64 -4.69 -4.87
C ALA A 29 -5.00 -5.09 -4.32
N ARG A 30 -5.93 -5.36 -5.23
CA ARG A 30 -7.27 -5.89 -4.93
C ARG A 30 -7.43 -7.21 -5.66
N ARG A 31 -7.63 -8.29 -4.89
CA ARG A 31 -7.75 -9.66 -5.43
C ARG A 31 -6.56 -10.03 -6.35
N GLY A 32 -5.35 -9.65 -5.94
CA GLY A 32 -4.12 -9.94 -6.69
C GLY A 32 -3.85 -9.02 -7.88
N LYS A 33 -4.75 -8.07 -8.18
CA LYS A 33 -4.54 -7.07 -9.24
C LYS A 33 -4.08 -5.75 -8.64
N PRO A 34 -2.98 -5.13 -9.10
CA PRO A 34 -2.58 -3.80 -8.65
C PRO A 34 -3.66 -2.78 -9.02
N VAL A 35 -4.04 -1.93 -8.07
CA VAL A 35 -5.09 -0.91 -8.23
C VAL A 35 -4.62 0.50 -7.89
N ALA A 36 -3.59 0.64 -7.07
CA ALA A 36 -2.99 1.93 -6.74
C ALA A 36 -1.50 1.76 -6.42
N ARG A 37 -0.76 2.85 -6.53
CA ARG A 37 0.61 2.97 -6.06
C ARG A 37 0.71 4.24 -5.22
N LEU A 38 1.31 4.11 -4.05
CA LEU A 38 1.64 5.20 -3.13
C LEU A 38 3.16 5.34 -3.14
#